data_AF-A0A7G9FP09-F1
#
_entry.id   AF-A0A7G9FP09-F1
#
_cell.length_a   1.000
_cell.length_b   1.000
_cell.length_c   1.000
_cell.angle_alpha   90.00
_cell.angle_beta   90.00
_cell.angle_gamma   90.00
#
_symmetry.space_group_name_H-M   'P 1'
#
loop_
_entity.id
_entity.type
_entity.pdbx_description
1 polymer ?
#
loop_
_entity_poly.entity_id
_entity_poly.type
_entity_poly.pdbx_seq_one_letter_code
_entity_poly.pdbx_strand_id
1 'polypeptide(L)'
;MTLNIAICDDDAKEFKPLCHLLDICSFQFNIDLHIDTYTSAQALLTRYRESTGAPYQLLFLDIEMPDGSGITLADVIKRNFDHHVMIVFVSNYPKYMQDSFAVHPYHFLQKPVQEVEMKQLISDILEEYTKNLSLISVVDGYDREYTLNLKDVYYIKVKNAKSKELCFHMREDTIPAKGTITTWSSMLDETMFMMCSRTVLVNLSHIHYLKDCSIIFDNGATVSMSRRNRKLITDRYLNQVVAMHSDFYTHQGV
;
A
#
# COMPACT_ATOMS: atom_id res chain seq x y z
N MET A 1 1.65 -6.03 -7.21
CA MET A 1 1.36 -4.61 -6.89
C MET A 1 2.22 -3.78 -7.81
N THR A 2 1.67 -2.77 -8.46
CA THR A 2 2.44 -1.90 -9.35
C THR A 2 2.78 -0.59 -8.65
N LEU A 3 4.05 -0.20 -8.68
CA LEU A 3 4.54 1.06 -8.12
C LEU A 3 5.10 1.94 -9.25
N ASN A 4 4.45 3.08 -9.45
CA ASN A 4 4.86 4.12 -10.39
C ASN A 4 5.84 5.06 -9.70
N ILE A 5 7.06 5.08 -10.23
CA ILE A 5 8.19 5.82 -9.69
C ILE A 5 8.63 6.86 -10.73
N ALA A 6 9.00 8.05 -10.29
CA ALA A 6 9.77 8.97 -11.11
C ALA A 6 11.14 9.26 -10.48
N ILE A 7 12.17 9.29 -11.31
CA ILE A 7 13.54 9.67 -10.95
C ILE A 7 13.85 11.00 -11.65
N CYS A 8 14.28 12.01 -10.90
CA CYS A 8 14.63 13.33 -11.44
C CYS A 8 16.05 13.71 -11.03
N ASP A 9 16.95 13.80 -12.02
CA ASP A 9 18.38 14.06 -11.83
C ASP A 9 18.94 14.70 -13.11
N ASP A 10 19.70 15.78 -13.01
CA ASP A 10 20.25 16.44 -14.20
C ASP A 10 21.37 15.62 -14.86
N ASP A 11 22.05 14.74 -14.12
CA ASP A 11 23.00 13.79 -14.68
C ASP A 11 22.31 12.46 -15.02
N ALA A 12 22.00 12.28 -16.31
CA ALA A 12 21.39 11.06 -16.82
C ALA A 12 22.19 9.77 -16.52
N LYS A 13 23.46 9.86 -16.14
CA LYS A 13 24.26 8.70 -15.71
C LYS A 13 23.78 8.13 -14.37
N GLU A 14 23.15 8.93 -13.52
CA GLU A 14 22.65 8.52 -12.21
C GLU A 14 21.40 7.64 -12.30
N PHE A 15 20.68 7.67 -13.43
CA PHE A 15 19.50 6.82 -13.63
C PHE A 15 19.87 5.33 -13.64
N LYS A 16 20.94 4.95 -14.35
CA LYS A 16 21.32 3.54 -14.51
C LYS A 16 21.59 2.82 -13.18
N PRO A 17 22.44 3.34 -12.27
CA PRO A 17 22.65 2.68 -10.98
C PRO A 17 21.38 2.65 -10.14
N LEU A 18 20.57 3.71 -10.12
CA LEU A 18 19.35 3.74 -9.31
C LEU A 18 18.29 2.76 -9.84
N CYS A 19 18.05 2.72 -11.15
CA CYS A 19 17.16 1.74 -11.79
C CYS A 19 17.65 0.31 -11.54
N HIS A 20 18.95 0.06 -11.59
CA HIS A 20 19.49 -1.27 -11.29
C HIS A 20 19.16 -1.73 -9.86
N LEU A 21 19.30 -0.84 -8.87
CA LEU A 21 18.93 -1.15 -7.48
C LEU A 21 17.41 -1.37 -7.34
N LEU A 22 16.60 -0.59 -8.05
CA LEU A 22 15.14 -0.76 -8.07
C LEU A 22 14.73 -2.08 -8.74
N ASP A 23 15.39 -2.50 -9.82
CA ASP A 23 15.17 -3.79 -10.47
C ASP A 23 15.46 -4.95 -9.50
N ILE A 24 16.58 -4.89 -8.76
CA ILE A 24 16.89 -5.88 -7.72
C ILE A 24 15.75 -5.96 -6.69
N CYS A 25 15.22 -4.81 -6.26
CA CYS A 25 14.10 -4.75 -5.33
C CYS A 25 12.80 -5.29 -5.94
N SER A 26 12.53 -5.03 -7.22
CA SER A 26 11.38 -5.57 -7.95
C SER A 26 11.35 -7.09 -7.89
N PHE A 27 12.48 -7.74 -8.17
CA PHE A 27 12.60 -9.20 -8.06
C PHE A 27 12.49 -9.69 -6.62
N GLN A 28 13.19 -9.03 -5.68
CA GLN A 28 13.23 -9.47 -4.28
C GLN A 28 11.85 -9.40 -3.60
N PHE A 29 11.09 -8.34 -3.86
CA PHE A 29 9.80 -8.09 -3.20
C PHE A 29 8.60 -8.50 -4.07
N ASN A 30 8.84 -9.06 -5.26
CA ASN A 30 7.81 -9.47 -6.21
C ASN A 30 6.79 -8.35 -6.52
N ILE A 31 7.32 -7.17 -6.86
CA ILE A 31 6.55 -5.97 -7.22
C ILE A 31 6.83 -5.55 -8.65
N ASP A 32 5.81 -5.04 -9.33
CA ASP A 32 5.96 -4.44 -10.66
C ASP A 32 6.36 -2.98 -10.49
N LEU A 33 7.44 -2.56 -11.16
CA LEU A 33 7.89 -1.17 -11.14
C LEU A 33 7.67 -0.54 -12.50
N HIS A 34 7.06 0.64 -12.52
CA HIS A 34 7.03 1.51 -13.69
C HIS A 34 7.86 2.76 -13.39
N ILE A 35 9.00 2.90 -14.04
CA ILE A 35 9.98 3.96 -13.73
C ILE A 35 10.05 4.94 -14.90
N ASP A 36 9.68 6.18 -14.65
CA ASP A 36 9.93 7.31 -15.56
C ASP A 36 11.15 8.11 -15.09
N THR A 37 11.96 8.59 -16.02
CA THR A 37 13.17 9.37 -15.72
C THR A 37 13.11 10.77 -16.32
N TYR A 38 13.57 11.76 -15.56
CA TYR A 38 13.53 13.17 -15.92
C TYR A 38 14.89 13.83 -15.68
N THR A 39 15.40 14.54 -16.69
CA THR A 39 16.68 15.27 -16.58
C THR A 39 16.53 16.72 -16.13
N SER A 40 15.31 17.15 -15.79
CA SER A 40 15.04 18.51 -15.38
C SER A 40 13.77 18.57 -14.52
N ALA A 41 13.78 19.50 -13.55
CA ALA A 41 12.63 19.77 -12.71
C ALA A 41 11.39 20.14 -13.55
N GLN A 42 11.59 20.90 -14.63
CA GLN A 42 10.47 21.30 -15.49
C GLN A 42 9.85 20.17 -16.29
N ALA A 43 10.63 19.17 -16.71
CA ALA A 43 10.08 18.01 -17.39
C ALA A 43 9.15 17.21 -16.44
N LEU A 44 9.57 17.01 -15.18
CA LEU A 44 8.72 16.36 -14.18
C LEU A 44 7.45 17.18 -13.87
N LEU A 45 7.58 18.50 -13.70
CA LEU A 45 6.41 19.37 -13.47
C LEU A 45 5.42 19.37 -14.65
N THR A 46 5.94 19.31 -15.88
CA THR A 46 5.10 19.24 -17.08
C THR A 46 4.28 17.95 -17.06
N ARG A 47 4.89 16.82 -16.71
CA ARG A 47 4.18 15.54 -16.53
C ARG A 47 3.06 15.63 -15.50
N TYR A 48 3.28 16.28 -14.35
CA TYR A 48 2.23 16.48 -13.35
C TYR A 48 1.09 17.37 -13.85
N ARG A 49 1.39 18.42 -14.63
CA ARG A 49 0.37 19.31 -15.22
C ARG A 49 -0.48 18.64 -16.29
N GLU A 50 0.10 17.72 -17.05
CA GLU A 50 -0.57 16.98 -18.12
C GLU A 50 -1.34 15.75 -17.60
N SER A 51 -1.10 15.33 -16.36
CA SER A 51 -1.74 14.18 -15.75
C SER A 51 -3.12 14.52 -15.18
N THR A 52 -4.10 13.65 -15.42
CA THR A 52 -5.38 13.68 -14.70
C THR A 52 -5.22 12.95 -13.35
N GLY A 53 -4.60 13.62 -12.37
CA GLY A 53 -4.38 13.09 -11.02
C GLY A 53 -2.90 12.90 -10.67
N ALA A 54 -2.63 12.09 -9.64
CA ALA A 54 -1.28 11.78 -9.16
C ALA A 54 -0.64 10.64 -10.01
N PRO A 55 0.35 10.94 -10.87
CA PRO A 55 0.96 9.93 -11.75
C PRO A 55 1.93 8.97 -11.04
N TYR A 56 2.52 9.41 -9.91
CA TYR A 56 3.58 8.69 -9.21
C TYR A 56 3.23 8.49 -7.74
N GLN A 57 3.67 7.36 -7.20
CA GLN A 57 3.62 7.04 -5.77
C GLN A 57 4.90 7.49 -5.06
N LEU A 58 6.03 7.37 -5.75
CA LEU A 58 7.36 7.61 -5.21
C LEU A 58 8.19 8.45 -6.17
N LEU A 59 8.84 9.48 -5.62
CA LEU A 59 9.79 10.32 -6.35
C LEU A 59 11.18 10.16 -5.76
N PHE A 60 12.16 9.88 -6.61
CA PHE A 60 13.58 10.05 -6.31
C PHE A 60 14.06 11.36 -6.93
N LEU A 61 14.48 12.33 -6.13
CA LEU A 61 14.85 13.67 -6.60
C LEU A 61 16.29 13.99 -6.20
N ASP A 62 17.12 14.46 -7.14
CA ASP A 62 18.32 15.21 -6.76
C ASP A 62 17.93 16.61 -6.24
N ILE A 63 18.73 17.14 -5.34
CA ILE A 63 18.56 18.45 -4.73
C ILE A 63 19.20 19.55 -5.57
N GLU A 64 20.40 19.31 -6.11
CA GLU A 64 21.10 20.29 -6.95
C GLU A 64 20.82 19.96 -8.41
N MET A 65 19.93 20.72 -9.05
CA MET A 65 19.74 20.67 -10.51
C MET A 65 19.94 22.08 -11.09
N PRO A 66 20.43 22.21 -12.33
CA PRO A 66 20.69 23.51 -12.97
C PRO A 66 19.45 24.41 -13.11
N ASP A 67 18.26 23.80 -13.24
CA ASP A 67 16.99 24.49 -13.47
C ASP A 67 16.17 24.73 -12.20
N GLY A 68 16.69 24.34 -11.03
CA GLY A 68 16.08 24.61 -9.73
C GLY A 68 16.54 23.64 -8.64
N SER A 69 16.13 23.92 -7.40
CA SER A 69 16.37 22.98 -6.30
C SER A 69 15.31 21.88 -6.27
N GLY A 70 15.74 20.63 -6.09
CA GLY A 70 14.85 19.50 -5.83
C GLY A 70 13.94 19.70 -4.62
N ILE A 71 14.38 20.47 -3.61
CA ILE A 71 13.56 20.81 -2.44
C ILE A 71 12.39 21.72 -2.86
N THR A 72 12.66 22.74 -3.68
CA THR A 72 11.61 23.62 -4.22
C THR A 72 10.66 22.85 -5.12
N LEU A 73 11.18 21.95 -5.96
CA LEU A 73 10.37 21.07 -6.80
C LEU A 73 9.43 20.20 -5.94
N ALA A 74 9.96 19.57 -4.90
CA ALA A 74 9.21 18.76 -3.95
C ALA A 74 8.07 19.57 -3.27
N ASP A 75 8.35 20.79 -2.81
CA ASP A 75 7.34 21.67 -2.21
C ASP A 75 6.22 22.01 -3.21
N VAL A 76 6.58 22.34 -4.45
CA VAL A 76 5.62 22.65 -5.52
C VAL A 76 4.73 21.45 -5.83
N ILE A 77 5.30 20.25 -5.94
CA ILE A 77 4.53 19.02 -6.19
C ILE A 77 3.57 18.76 -5.02
N LYS A 78 4.07 18.77 -3.78
CA LYS A 78 3.26 18.48 -2.59
C LYS A 78 2.12 19.46 -2.37
N ARG A 79 2.33 20.75 -2.62
CA ARG A 79 1.30 21.77 -2.37
C ARG A 79 0.26 21.86 -3.47
N ASN A 80 0.66 21.66 -4.73
CA ASN A 80 -0.20 22.01 -5.87
C ASN A 80 -0.73 20.79 -6.62
N PHE A 81 -0.10 19.62 -6.49
CA PHE A 81 -0.42 18.46 -7.32
C PHE A 81 -0.73 17.21 -6.50
N ASP A 82 0.16 16.83 -5.58
CA ASP A 82 0.02 15.60 -4.81
C ASP A 82 0.67 15.71 -3.43
N HIS A 83 -0.17 15.96 -2.41
CA HIS A 83 0.26 16.08 -1.03
C HIS A 83 0.82 14.78 -0.43
N HIS A 84 0.43 13.63 -0.97
CA HIS A 84 0.72 12.32 -0.38
C HIS A 84 1.88 11.60 -1.06
N VAL A 85 2.44 12.16 -2.14
CA VAL A 85 3.58 11.55 -2.82
C VAL A 85 4.76 11.38 -1.87
N MET A 86 5.35 10.18 -1.87
CA MET A 86 6.56 9.92 -1.10
C MET A 86 7.75 10.49 -1.86
N ILE A 87 8.56 11.29 -1.16
CA ILE A 87 9.73 11.94 -1.76
C ILE A 87 10.99 11.43 -1.08
N VAL A 88 11.88 10.86 -1.87
CA VAL A 88 13.20 10.41 -1.46
C VAL A 88 14.23 11.28 -2.15
N PHE A 89 14.99 12.04 -1.37
CA PHE A 89 16.10 12.81 -1.93
C PHE A 89 17.30 11.90 -2.17
N VAL A 90 17.95 12.03 -3.33
CA VAL A 90 19.16 11.27 -3.69
C VAL A 90 20.23 12.27 -4.11
N SER A 91 21.20 12.55 -3.25
CA SER A 91 22.15 13.65 -3.52
C SER A 91 23.57 13.37 -3.05
N ASN A 92 24.54 14.02 -3.70
CA ASN A 92 25.96 14.04 -3.30
C ASN A 92 26.23 14.99 -2.11
N TYR A 93 25.25 15.78 -1.68
CA TYR A 93 25.43 16.88 -0.72
C TYR A 93 24.57 16.72 0.54
N PRO A 94 25.08 16.03 1.58
CA PRO A 94 24.37 15.82 2.84
C PRO A 94 23.99 17.12 3.56
N LYS A 95 24.69 18.23 3.27
CA LYS A 95 24.43 19.56 3.86
C LYS A 95 22.98 20.02 3.68
N TYR A 96 22.29 19.61 2.61
CA TYR A 96 20.91 20.01 2.35
C TYR A 96 19.86 19.14 3.06
N MET A 97 20.27 18.10 3.80
CA MET A 97 19.35 17.22 4.52
C MET A 97 18.48 18.03 5.50
N GLN A 98 19.07 18.97 6.24
CA GLN A 98 18.32 19.80 7.19
C GLN A 98 17.30 20.71 6.48
N ASP A 99 17.71 21.36 5.40
CA ASP A 99 16.85 22.25 4.61
C ASP A 99 15.67 21.48 3.99
N SER A 100 15.89 20.21 3.64
CA SER A 100 14.87 19.36 3.06
C SER A 100 13.73 19.00 4.04
N PHE A 101 13.93 19.10 5.37
CA PHE A 101 12.89 18.76 6.34
C PHE A 101 11.60 19.58 6.19
N ALA A 102 11.69 20.80 5.65
CA ALA A 102 10.54 21.67 5.43
C ALA A 102 9.49 21.07 4.48
N VAL A 103 9.89 20.13 3.60
CA VAL A 103 8.99 19.44 2.67
C VAL A 103 8.60 18.03 3.13
N HIS A 104 8.97 17.66 4.36
CA HIS A 104 8.69 16.36 4.97
C HIS A 104 9.02 15.19 4.03
N PRO A 105 10.30 15.03 3.61
CA PRO A 105 10.68 13.92 2.75
C PRO A 105 10.45 12.60 3.48
N TYR A 106 10.17 11.57 2.70
CA TYR A 106 10.09 10.20 3.19
C TYR A 106 11.46 9.72 3.66
N HIS A 107 12.48 9.94 2.82
CA HIS A 107 13.84 9.52 3.11
C HIS A 107 14.89 10.38 2.40
N PHE A 108 16.14 10.23 2.81
CA PHE A 108 17.29 10.86 2.17
C PHE A 108 18.37 9.79 1.96
N LEU A 109 18.82 9.65 0.72
CA LEU A 109 19.90 8.76 0.32
C LEU A 109 21.09 9.58 -0.15
N GLN A 110 22.27 9.25 0.37
CA GLN A 110 23.51 9.85 -0.09
C GLN A 110 24.07 9.05 -1.28
N LYS A 111 24.45 9.74 -2.35
CA LYS A 111 25.14 9.12 -3.48
C LYS A 111 26.59 8.74 -3.07
N PRO A 112 27.11 7.57 -3.49
CA PRO A 112 26.42 6.50 -4.23
C PRO A 112 25.48 5.69 -3.31
N VAL A 113 24.25 5.47 -3.77
CA VAL A 113 23.24 4.73 -3.01
C VAL A 113 23.67 3.28 -2.82
N GLN A 114 23.62 2.78 -1.58
CA GLN A 114 23.95 1.40 -1.29
C GLN A 114 22.74 0.49 -1.48
N GLU A 115 22.98 -0.73 -1.98
CA GLU A 115 21.91 -1.71 -2.19
C GLU A 115 21.12 -2.01 -0.92
N VAL A 116 21.81 -2.10 0.23
CA VAL A 116 21.18 -2.35 1.53
C VAL A 116 20.23 -1.22 1.91
N GLU A 117 20.60 0.04 1.65
CA GLU A 117 19.76 1.20 1.95
C GLU A 117 18.54 1.24 1.04
N MET A 118 18.71 0.97 -0.26
CA MET A 118 17.58 0.91 -1.20
C MET A 118 16.61 -0.22 -0.83
N LYS A 119 17.12 -1.41 -0.47
CA LYS A 119 16.28 -2.54 -0.05
C LYS A 119 15.47 -2.23 1.20
N GLN A 120 16.10 -1.61 2.20
CA GLN A 120 15.41 -1.19 3.41
C GLN A 120 14.32 -0.16 3.09
N LEU A 121 14.67 0.87 2.31
CA LEU A 121 13.74 1.91 1.89
C LEU A 121 12.51 1.33 1.17
N ILE A 122 12.72 0.47 0.17
CA ILE A 122 11.60 -0.14 -0.57
C ILE A 122 10.77 -1.02 0.36
N SER A 123 11.40 -1.82 1.22
CA SER A 123 10.68 -2.63 2.22
C SER A 123 9.76 -1.77 3.11
N ASP A 124 10.27 -0.65 3.62
CA ASP A 124 9.52 0.26 4.49
C ASP A 124 8.35 0.91 3.73
N ILE A 125 8.59 1.36 2.49
CA ILE A 125 7.55 1.92 1.61
C ILE A 125 6.45 0.89 1.35
N LEU A 126 6.80 -0.36 1.06
CA LEU A 126 5.82 -1.42 0.84
C LEU A 126 5.01 -1.69 2.10
N GLU A 127 5.65 -1.73 3.26
CA GLU A 127 4.96 -1.91 4.54
C GLU A 127 3.98 -0.75 4.79
N GLU A 128 4.40 0.48 4.49
CA GLU A 128 3.59 1.68 4.63
C GLU A 128 2.43 1.74 3.64
N TYR A 129 2.62 1.35 2.37
CA TYR A 129 1.52 1.18 1.42
C TYR A 129 0.52 0.15 1.93
N THR A 130 1.02 -0.96 2.48
CA THR A 130 0.16 -1.99 3.06
C THR A 130 -0.58 -1.46 4.31
N LYS A 131 -0.02 -0.52 5.07
CA LYS A 131 -0.65 0.14 6.24
C LYS A 131 -1.63 1.25 5.83
N ASN A 132 -1.30 2.11 4.87
CA ASN A 132 -2.15 3.22 4.43
C ASN A 132 -3.34 2.75 3.59
N LEU A 133 -3.23 1.64 2.87
CA LEU A 133 -4.38 0.95 2.24
C LEU A 133 -5.33 0.30 3.26
N SER A 134 -4.99 0.31 4.55
CA SER A 134 -5.78 -0.36 5.58
C SER A 134 -6.60 0.58 6.45
N LEU A 135 -6.42 1.91 6.44
CA LEU A 135 -7.26 2.80 7.25
C LEU A 135 -8.55 3.18 6.51
N ILE A 136 -9.71 2.92 7.13
CA ILE A 136 -11.04 3.31 6.63
C ILE A 136 -11.81 4.10 7.70
N SER A 137 -12.60 5.09 7.27
CA SER A 137 -13.60 5.71 8.13
C SER A 137 -14.96 5.01 7.98
N VAL A 138 -15.60 4.70 9.10
CA VAL A 138 -16.99 4.22 9.15
C VAL A 138 -17.81 5.09 10.07
N VAL A 139 -19.09 5.25 9.75
CA VAL A 139 -20.04 6.02 10.56
C VAL A 139 -21.13 5.09 11.06
N ASP A 140 -21.49 5.17 12.34
CA ASP A 140 -22.57 4.36 12.92
C ASP A 140 -23.97 4.95 12.68
N GLY A 141 -24.99 4.35 13.30
CA GLY A 141 -26.38 4.82 13.19
C GLY A 141 -26.68 6.13 13.93
N TYR A 142 -25.73 6.63 14.71
CA TYR A 142 -25.83 7.84 15.56
C TYR A 142 -24.85 8.93 15.11
N ASP A 143 -24.35 8.85 13.87
CA ASP A 143 -23.39 9.77 13.25
C ASP A 143 -22.05 9.86 13.99
N ARG A 144 -21.66 8.83 14.75
CA ARG A 144 -20.31 8.73 15.30
C ARG A 144 -19.38 8.13 14.25
N GLU A 145 -18.28 8.82 13.98
CA GLU A 145 -17.22 8.35 13.08
C GLU A 145 -16.18 7.53 13.84
N TYR A 146 -15.72 6.44 13.22
CA TYR A 146 -14.66 5.57 13.70
C TYR A 146 -13.64 5.38 12.58
N THR A 147 -12.37 5.61 12.88
CA THR A 147 -11.27 5.26 11.99
C THR A 147 -10.77 3.86 12.34
N LEU A 148 -10.84 2.94 11.39
CA LEU A 148 -10.52 1.53 11.58
C LEU A 148 -9.34 1.12 10.72
N ASN A 149 -8.49 0.27 11.25
CA ASN A 149 -7.53 -0.47 10.44
C ASN A 149 -8.17 -1.79 9.96
N LEU A 150 -8.35 -1.93 8.64
CA LEU A 150 -8.83 -3.12 7.94
C LEU A 150 -8.00 -4.37 8.26
N LYS A 151 -6.71 -4.22 8.60
CA LYS A 151 -5.89 -5.34 9.08
C LYS A 151 -6.37 -5.87 10.43
N ASP A 152 -7.08 -5.09 11.23
CA ASP A 152 -7.63 -5.55 12.52
C ASP A 152 -9.05 -6.11 12.38
N VAL A 153 -9.66 -5.96 11.19
CA VAL A 153 -11.02 -6.44 10.92
C VAL A 153 -10.96 -7.88 10.41
N TYR A 154 -11.58 -8.78 11.18
CA TYR A 154 -11.70 -10.21 10.89
C TYR A 154 -12.82 -10.49 9.89
N TYR A 155 -13.99 -9.89 10.12
CA TYR A 155 -15.13 -10.00 9.20
C TYR A 155 -16.13 -8.86 9.43
N ILE A 156 -16.90 -8.56 8.39
CA ILE A 156 -18.01 -7.61 8.41
C ILE A 156 -19.29 -8.41 8.28
N LYS A 157 -20.26 -8.17 9.17
CA LYS A 157 -21.53 -8.89 9.20
C LYS A 157 -22.71 -7.93 9.13
N VAL A 158 -23.71 -8.30 8.34
CA VAL A 158 -25.01 -7.61 8.34
C VAL A 158 -25.71 -7.85 9.67
N LYS A 159 -25.96 -6.78 10.44
CA LYS A 159 -26.75 -6.81 11.67
C LYS A 159 -28.23 -6.64 11.35
N ASN A 160 -28.58 -5.63 10.54
CA ASN A 160 -29.94 -5.39 10.09
C ASN A 160 -29.96 -4.85 8.66
N ALA A 161 -30.44 -5.67 7.72
CA ALA A 161 -30.48 -5.30 6.31
C ALA A 161 -31.45 -4.15 6.01
N LYS A 162 -32.55 -4.00 6.78
CA LYS A 162 -33.57 -2.96 6.55
C LYS A 162 -33.05 -1.58 6.94
N SER A 163 -32.39 -1.46 8.09
CA SER A 163 -31.77 -0.20 8.54
C SER A 163 -30.36 0.01 8.00
N LYS A 164 -29.85 -0.91 7.18
CA LYS A 164 -28.48 -0.88 6.62
C LYS A 164 -27.43 -0.83 7.73
N GLU A 165 -27.58 -1.67 8.75
CA GLU A 165 -26.63 -1.79 9.85
C GLU A 165 -25.68 -2.97 9.62
N LEU A 166 -24.39 -2.68 9.77
CA LEU A 166 -23.28 -3.61 9.70
C LEU A 166 -22.52 -3.59 11.03
N CYS A 167 -21.77 -4.67 11.26
CA CYS A 167 -20.82 -4.79 12.35
C CYS A 167 -19.47 -5.22 11.81
N PHE A 168 -18.44 -4.44 12.11
CA PHE A 168 -17.04 -4.76 11.86
C PHE A 168 -16.51 -5.48 13.10
N HIS A 169 -16.21 -6.78 12.96
CA HIS A 169 -15.69 -7.58 14.05
C HIS A 169 -14.16 -7.56 14.03
N MET A 170 -13.57 -7.08 15.11
CA MET A 170 -12.14 -7.08 15.36
C MET A 170 -11.78 -8.14 16.40
N ARG A 171 -10.53 -8.14 16.88
CA ARG A 171 -10.08 -9.12 17.87
C ARG A 171 -10.88 -9.06 19.18
N GLU A 172 -11.04 -7.86 19.75
CA GLU A 172 -11.72 -7.66 21.05
C GLU A 172 -12.99 -6.81 20.94
N ASP A 173 -13.14 -6.05 19.84
CA ASP A 173 -14.21 -5.09 19.66
C ASP A 173 -15.13 -5.42 18.49
N THR A 174 -16.35 -4.86 18.52
CA THR A 174 -17.27 -4.86 17.39
C THR A 174 -17.77 -3.45 17.15
N ILE A 175 -17.40 -2.89 15.99
CA ILE A 175 -17.74 -1.51 15.64
C ILE A 175 -18.98 -1.49 14.76
N PRO A 176 -20.06 -0.78 15.14
CA PRO A 176 -21.23 -0.61 14.31
C PRO A 176 -20.94 0.35 13.15
N ALA A 177 -21.53 0.08 11.99
CA ALA A 177 -21.43 0.94 10.82
C ALA A 177 -22.74 0.96 10.03
N LYS A 178 -23.02 2.07 9.39
CA LYS A 178 -24.15 2.26 8.47
C LYS A 178 -23.69 2.01 7.04
N GLY A 179 -24.42 1.20 6.29
CA GLY A 179 -24.08 0.85 4.91
C GLY A 179 -24.62 -0.52 4.50
N THR A 180 -24.26 -0.94 3.29
CA THR A 180 -24.62 -2.28 2.78
C THR A 180 -23.38 -3.14 2.62
N ILE A 181 -23.52 -4.44 2.87
CA ILE A 181 -22.41 -5.40 2.68
C ILE A 181 -21.94 -5.43 1.22
N THR A 182 -22.84 -5.15 0.26
CA THR A 182 -22.49 -5.03 -1.16
C THR A 182 -21.56 -3.86 -1.41
N THR A 183 -21.84 -2.69 -0.82
CA THR A 183 -20.96 -1.51 -0.92
C THR A 183 -19.56 -1.83 -0.42
N TRP A 184 -19.46 -2.45 0.75
CA TRP A 184 -18.17 -2.84 1.34
C TRP A 184 -17.47 -3.94 0.55
N SER A 185 -18.19 -4.93 0.05
CA SER A 185 -17.63 -5.97 -0.81
C SER A 185 -17.02 -5.38 -2.08
N SER A 186 -17.66 -4.38 -2.69
CA SER A 186 -17.13 -3.71 -3.88
C SER A 186 -15.94 -2.80 -3.55
N MET A 187 -15.99 -2.06 -2.44
CA MET A 187 -14.89 -1.22 -1.99
C MET A 187 -13.63 -2.02 -1.63
N LEU A 188 -13.79 -3.29 -1.26
CA LEU A 188 -12.72 -4.16 -0.77
C LEU A 188 -12.38 -5.32 -1.74
N ASP A 189 -12.85 -5.28 -2.99
CA ASP A 189 -12.74 -6.42 -3.93
C ASP A 189 -11.28 -6.80 -4.27
N GLU A 190 -10.39 -5.80 -4.31
CA GLU A 190 -8.95 -5.95 -4.57
C GLU A 190 -8.13 -6.23 -3.30
N THR A 191 -8.79 -6.37 -2.14
CA THR A 191 -8.13 -6.66 -0.86
C THR A 191 -8.27 -8.14 -0.48
N MET A 192 -7.88 -8.49 0.74
CA MET A 192 -8.02 -9.84 1.30
C MET A 192 -9.45 -10.15 1.80
N PHE A 193 -10.42 -9.29 1.51
CA PHE A 193 -11.82 -9.51 1.88
C PHE A 193 -12.59 -10.31 0.82
N MET A 194 -13.42 -11.25 1.26
CA MET A 194 -14.25 -12.07 0.37
C MET A 194 -15.60 -12.41 1.00
N MET A 195 -16.66 -12.44 0.17
CA MET A 195 -17.99 -12.83 0.63
C MET A 195 -18.04 -14.33 0.95
N CYS A 196 -18.20 -14.70 2.22
CA CYS A 196 -18.37 -16.10 2.60
C CYS A 196 -19.84 -16.56 2.55
N SER A 197 -20.76 -15.60 2.72
CA SER A 197 -22.21 -15.79 2.62
C SER A 197 -22.84 -14.48 2.13
N ARG A 198 -24.17 -14.45 1.95
CA ARG A 198 -24.88 -13.22 1.54
C ARG A 198 -24.83 -12.10 2.58
N THR A 199 -24.45 -12.40 3.82
CA THR A 199 -24.51 -11.47 4.95
C THR A 199 -23.16 -11.27 5.64
N VAL A 200 -22.10 -11.91 5.17
CA VAL A 200 -20.78 -11.87 5.81
C VAL A 200 -19.66 -11.78 4.78
N LEU A 201 -18.82 -10.76 4.93
CA LEU A 201 -17.57 -10.53 4.22
C LEU A 201 -16.43 -10.84 5.18
N VAL A 202 -15.53 -11.76 4.85
CA VAL A 202 -14.44 -12.22 5.72
C VAL A 202 -13.09 -11.75 5.21
N ASN A 203 -12.19 -11.42 6.12
CA ASN A 203 -10.78 -11.17 5.80
C ASN A 203 -10.02 -12.50 5.83
N LEU A 204 -9.48 -12.90 4.69
CA LEU A 204 -8.78 -14.17 4.54
C LEU A 204 -7.46 -14.23 5.32
N SER A 205 -6.84 -13.06 5.59
CA SER A 205 -5.57 -12.97 6.33
C SER A 205 -5.65 -13.43 7.79
N HIS A 206 -6.85 -13.49 8.37
CA HIS A 206 -7.07 -13.91 9.76
C HIS A 206 -7.50 -15.38 9.89
N ILE A 207 -7.65 -16.10 8.78
CA ILE A 207 -8.10 -17.48 8.80
C ILE A 207 -7.00 -18.37 9.35
N HIS A 208 -7.28 -19.03 10.48
CA HIS A 208 -6.40 -20.02 11.07
C HIS A 208 -6.55 -21.37 10.35
N TYR A 209 -7.78 -21.83 10.15
CA TYR A 209 -8.08 -22.99 9.30
C TYR A 209 -9.54 -23.01 8.84
N LEU A 210 -9.81 -23.83 7.83
CA LEU A 210 -11.15 -24.12 7.33
C LEU A 210 -11.57 -25.52 7.78
N LYS A 211 -12.80 -25.66 8.30
CA LYS A 211 -13.38 -26.96 8.68
C LYS A 211 -14.78 -27.07 8.11
N ASP A 212 -15.01 -28.05 7.24
CA ASP A 212 -16.30 -28.25 6.56
C ASP A 212 -16.80 -26.99 5.83
N CYS A 213 -17.80 -26.31 6.40
CA CYS A 213 -18.37 -25.04 5.93
C CYS A 213 -18.19 -23.94 6.99
N SER A 214 -17.15 -24.03 7.81
CA SER A 214 -16.81 -23.07 8.86
C SER A 214 -15.42 -22.51 8.62
N ILE A 215 -15.30 -21.20 8.82
CA ILE A 215 -14.07 -20.43 8.84
C ILE A 215 -13.71 -20.23 10.30
N ILE A 216 -12.52 -20.68 10.71
CA ILE A 216 -12.00 -20.50 12.05
C ILE A 216 -10.87 -19.48 11.97
N PHE A 217 -10.99 -18.42 12.74
CA PHE A 217 -10.01 -17.34 12.81
C PHE A 217 -8.99 -17.56 13.93
N ASP A 218 -7.86 -16.85 13.86
CA ASP A 218 -6.76 -17.00 14.84
C ASP A 218 -7.09 -16.51 16.26
N ASN A 219 -8.15 -15.71 16.42
CA ASN A 219 -8.71 -15.31 17.71
C ASN A 219 -9.76 -16.31 18.24
N GLY A 220 -9.98 -17.43 17.54
CA GLY A 220 -10.96 -18.45 17.89
C GLY A 220 -12.39 -18.15 17.44
N ALA A 221 -12.66 -16.98 16.84
CA ALA A 221 -13.97 -16.70 16.27
C ALA A 221 -14.31 -17.67 15.13
N THR A 222 -15.60 -17.96 14.94
CA THR A 222 -16.06 -18.90 13.91
C THR A 222 -17.21 -18.31 13.10
N VAL A 223 -17.11 -18.39 11.77
CA VAL A 223 -18.14 -17.94 10.83
C VAL A 223 -18.50 -19.07 9.86
N SER A 224 -19.79 -19.30 9.65
CA SER A 224 -20.26 -20.25 8.64
C SER A 224 -20.23 -19.64 7.24
N MET A 225 -19.66 -20.38 6.28
CA MET A 225 -19.66 -20.05 4.86
C MET A 225 -20.76 -20.81 4.12
N SER A 226 -21.21 -20.26 2.99
CA SER A 226 -22.15 -20.96 2.10
C SER A 226 -21.45 -22.08 1.33
N ARG A 227 -22.15 -23.19 1.08
CA ARG A 227 -21.64 -24.30 0.25
C ARG A 227 -21.18 -23.86 -1.13
N ARG A 228 -21.88 -22.86 -1.71
CA ARG A 228 -21.56 -22.27 -3.02
C ARG A 228 -20.19 -21.60 -3.02
N ASN A 229 -19.87 -20.83 -1.98
CA ASN A 229 -18.61 -20.08 -1.92
C ASN A 229 -17.45 -20.88 -1.34
N ARG A 230 -17.71 -22.07 -0.77
CA ARG A 230 -16.70 -22.92 -0.14
C ARG A 230 -15.48 -23.13 -1.03
N LYS A 231 -15.67 -23.61 -2.25
CA LYS A 231 -14.56 -23.90 -3.17
C LYS A 231 -13.72 -22.65 -3.43
N LEU A 232 -14.37 -21.54 -3.77
CA LEU A 232 -13.69 -20.28 -4.07
C LEU A 232 -12.86 -19.75 -2.89
N ILE A 233 -13.41 -19.79 -1.68
CA ILE A 233 -12.71 -19.35 -0.45
C ILE A 233 -11.55 -20.29 -0.15
N THR A 234 -11.77 -21.60 -0.23
CA THR A 234 -10.71 -22.60 -0.03
C THR A 234 -9.59 -22.39 -1.02
N ASP A 235 -9.88 -22.22 -2.32
CA ASP A 235 -8.87 -22.02 -3.35
C ASP A 235 -8.06 -20.72 -3.09
N ARG A 236 -8.73 -19.60 -2.78
CA ARG A 236 -8.04 -18.32 -2.51
C ARG A 236 -7.20 -18.37 -1.22
N TYR A 237 -7.70 -19.02 -0.17
CA TYR A 237 -6.96 -19.22 1.08
C TYR A 237 -5.74 -20.14 0.88
N LEU A 238 -5.89 -21.26 0.17
CA LEU A 238 -4.77 -22.17 -0.09
C LEU A 238 -3.69 -21.53 -0.96
N ASN A 239 -4.07 -20.77 -1.99
CA ASN A 239 -3.10 -20.02 -2.80
C ASN A 239 -2.29 -19.02 -1.95
N GLN A 240 -2.91 -18.42 -0.94
CA GLN A 240 -2.20 -17.53 0.00
C GLN A 240 -1.20 -18.31 0.87
N VAL A 241 -1.62 -19.44 1.46
CA VAL A 241 -0.73 -20.27 2.29
C VAL A 241 0.43 -20.85 1.47
N VAL A 242 0.18 -21.26 0.24
CA VAL A 242 1.22 -21.76 -0.69
C VAL A 242 2.16 -20.63 -1.13
N ALA A 243 1.66 -19.42 -1.43
CA ALA A 243 2.50 -18.27 -1.73
C ALA A 243 3.42 -17.94 -0.53
N MET A 244 2.87 -17.90 0.69
CA MET A 244 3.66 -17.73 1.91
C MET A 244 4.73 -18.82 2.06
N HIS A 245 4.41 -20.10 1.81
CA HIS A 245 5.40 -21.18 1.90
C HIS A 245 6.44 -21.17 0.78
N SER A 246 6.09 -20.69 -0.42
CA SER A 246 7.04 -20.53 -1.53
C SER A 246 8.13 -19.51 -1.18
N ASP A 247 7.75 -18.42 -0.50
CA ASP A 247 8.70 -17.43 0.02
C ASP A 247 9.56 -18.01 1.16
N PHE A 248 9.03 -18.92 1.99
CA PHE A 248 9.79 -19.63 3.02
C PHE A 248 10.84 -20.61 2.46
N TYR A 249 10.57 -21.29 1.34
CA TYR A 249 11.55 -22.21 0.71
C TYR A 249 12.63 -21.48 -0.09
N THR A 250 12.37 -20.26 -0.57
CA THR A 250 13.41 -19.46 -1.23
C THR A 250 14.42 -18.87 -0.22
N HIS A 251 14.04 -18.75 1.06
CA HIS A 251 14.89 -18.20 2.13
C HIS A 251 15.52 -19.23 3.08
N GLN A 252 15.23 -20.53 2.93
CA GLN A 252 16.02 -21.62 3.50
C GLN A 252 16.48 -22.53 2.37
N GLY A 253 17.58 -22.15 1.73
CA GLY A 253 17.97 -22.62 0.41
C GLY A 253 18.34 -24.10 0.27
N VAL A 254 18.39 -24.51 -1.00
CA VAL A 254 19.40 -25.39 -1.59
C VAL A 254 19.70 -24.86 -2.99
#